data_AF-A0A0K0F6B3-F1
#
_entry.id   AF-A0A0K0F6B3-F1
#
_cell.length_a   1.000
_cell.length_b   1.000
_cell.length_c   1.000
_cell.angle_alpha   90.00
_cell.angle_beta   90.00
_cell.angle_gamma   90.00
#
_symmetry.space_group_name_H-M   'P 1'
#
loop_
_entity.id
_entity.type
_entity.pdbx_description
1 polymer ?
#
loop_
_entity_poly.entity_id
_entity_poly.type
_entity_poly.pdbx_seq_one_letter_code
_entity_poly.pdbx_strand_id
1 'polypeptide(L)'
;MIFLKSNYYFIFFILLIWLSLNVYCTPEEPEITFEDLYVNGKSAYSREEWGDCIAFMLKALEDFNFYLGEKIWCRQKCTKEIAGLNENHKINDDTNLLFHSLMYTQAQKALCLFRCQIWKFTEERPPMKNFQIYEEFQNRKPYEYLHFCYYKLGDLERAVKYSYTVLVGNSKNEDALTSLKFYMEQDNFKKEMLIDALRKTYEESYINGVEAYNNKEWNQCVYWFESSLTELWEEDEKCRLTCEDRIDFSSIENDNPEISIVFTSIYYSVVSCQHNCIEKLSKVNGHQISNFLSSYFEYLHVCFFNENRGREVGQSIENAILLNPSNMVSRQNKLFYINTYKDFGDKDLFTPSPKIVEYYIRYQNEKKLLDFVNQKFRFENLWYTAPTDKSIMDWSVDIKDYFDYSKLSKVLITDDECELLKLSGELEYLKAKNKFHKDELLQEISERIAQKYETQVKFKSLHCNEEVECKRSGFTFSIERETCSSLVNPSFPGCVVVFCNED
;
A
#
# COMPACT_ATOMS: atom_id res chain seq x y z
N MET A 1 64.88 -4.27 41.87
CA MET A 1 63.94 -5.14 41.13
C MET A 1 62.52 -4.58 41.22
N ILE A 2 62.32 -3.32 40.85
CA ILE A 2 61.02 -2.64 40.83
C ILE A 2 61.09 -1.62 39.69
N PHE A 3 60.97 -2.06 38.44
CA PHE A 3 60.71 -1.22 37.26
C PHE A 3 60.53 -2.17 36.08
N LEU A 4 59.41 -2.89 36.04
CA LEU A 4 59.00 -3.67 34.84
C LEU A 4 57.52 -4.14 34.89
N LYS A 5 56.68 -3.64 35.81
CA LYS A 5 55.27 -4.04 35.92
C LYS A 5 54.23 -2.99 35.49
N SER A 6 54.65 -1.81 35.03
CA SER A 6 53.72 -0.71 34.71
C SER A 6 53.38 -0.52 33.22
N ASN A 7 53.96 -1.31 32.31
CA ASN A 7 53.70 -1.17 30.86
C ASN A 7 52.70 -2.19 30.28
N TYR A 8 52.26 -3.19 31.06
CA TYR A 8 51.32 -4.19 30.56
C TYR A 8 49.85 -3.78 30.69
N TYR A 9 49.51 -2.87 31.61
CA TYR A 9 48.12 -2.43 31.81
C TYR A 9 47.68 -1.33 30.85
N PHE A 10 48.62 -0.52 30.32
CA PHE A 10 48.28 0.56 29.39
C PHE A 10 48.04 0.05 27.95
N ILE A 11 48.73 -1.02 27.56
CA ILE A 11 48.56 -1.67 26.24
C ILE A 11 47.26 -2.48 26.20
N PHE A 12 46.85 -3.09 27.32
CA PHE A 12 45.60 -3.85 27.40
C PHE A 12 44.35 -2.94 27.34
N PHE A 13 44.45 -1.69 27.80
CA PHE A 13 43.35 -0.73 27.76
C PHE A 13 43.15 -0.12 26.35
N ILE A 14 44.23 0.02 25.57
CA ILE A 14 44.16 0.51 24.18
C ILE A 14 43.62 -0.58 23.23
N LEU A 15 43.90 -1.86 23.50
CA LEU A 15 43.34 -2.99 22.75
C LEU A 15 41.86 -3.24 23.02
N LEU A 16 41.34 -2.87 24.20
CA LEU A 16 39.92 -3.00 24.53
C LEU A 16 39.06 -1.83 24.05
N ILE A 17 39.65 -0.64 23.83
CA ILE A 17 38.91 0.54 23.31
C ILE A 17 38.82 0.53 21.77
N TRP A 18 39.66 -0.24 21.08
CA TRP A 18 39.52 -0.52 19.64
C TRP A 18 38.47 -1.57 19.29
N LEU A 19 37.83 -2.18 20.29
CA LEU A 19 36.74 -3.16 20.12
C LEU A 19 35.34 -2.57 20.25
N SER A 20 35.21 -1.25 20.41
CA SER A 20 33.91 -0.58 20.57
C SER A 20 33.76 0.63 19.66
N LEU A 21 33.93 0.43 18.35
CA LEU A 21 33.50 1.37 17.32
C LEU A 21 32.76 0.60 16.22
N ASN A 22 31.43 0.63 16.32
CA ASN A 22 30.43 0.43 15.27
C ASN A 22 30.61 -0.80 14.36
N VAL A 23 29.99 -1.91 14.80
CA VAL A 23 29.55 -2.99 13.91
C VAL A 23 28.46 -2.43 13.00
N TYR A 24 28.83 -2.17 11.75
CA TYR A 24 27.93 -2.32 10.61
C TYR A 24 28.41 -3.56 9.84
N CYS A 25 27.59 -4.62 9.79
CA CYS A 25 27.75 -5.87 9.01
C CYS A 25 27.98 -5.56 7.50
N THR A 26 28.72 -6.30 6.66
CA THR A 26 29.18 -7.71 6.63
C THR A 26 30.57 -7.89 5.96
N PRO A 27 31.51 -8.73 6.49
CA PRO A 27 32.80 -8.92 5.81
C PRO A 27 33.38 -10.37 5.74
N GLU A 28 32.59 -11.45 5.76
CA GLU A 28 33.24 -12.79 5.79
C GLU A 28 33.65 -13.36 4.41
N GLU A 29 33.00 -12.99 3.30
CA GLU A 29 33.37 -13.43 1.94
C GLU A 29 32.60 -12.57 0.90
N PRO A 30 33.14 -11.41 0.47
CA PRO A 30 32.39 -10.48 -0.39
C PRO A 30 32.13 -11.05 -1.80
N GLU A 31 32.99 -11.96 -2.28
CA GLU A 31 32.91 -12.52 -3.63
C GLU A 31 31.74 -13.50 -3.86
N ILE A 32 31.20 -14.09 -2.78
CA ILE A 32 30.10 -15.04 -2.88
C ILE A 32 28.77 -14.29 -2.88
N THR A 33 28.04 -14.40 -3.99
CA THR A 33 26.79 -13.66 -4.19
C THR A 33 25.60 -14.32 -3.50
N PHE A 34 24.51 -13.56 -3.32
CA PHE A 34 23.22 -14.12 -2.90
C PHE A 34 22.75 -15.27 -3.81
N GLU A 35 23.12 -15.27 -5.09
CA GLU A 35 22.79 -16.32 -6.04
C GLU A 35 23.50 -17.62 -5.67
N ASP A 36 24.81 -17.56 -5.42
CA ASP A 36 25.63 -18.71 -5.03
C ASP A 36 25.20 -19.25 -3.66
N LEU A 37 24.98 -18.35 -2.71
CA LEU A 37 24.50 -18.69 -1.37
C LEU A 37 23.13 -19.37 -1.41
N TYR A 38 22.22 -18.87 -2.25
CA TYR A 38 20.89 -19.46 -2.40
C TYR A 38 20.94 -20.87 -3.00
N VAL A 39 21.78 -21.08 -4.02
CA VAL A 39 22.02 -22.42 -4.59
C VAL A 39 22.58 -23.38 -3.55
N ASN A 40 23.55 -22.92 -2.75
CA ASN A 40 24.12 -23.72 -1.65
C ASN A 40 23.06 -24.05 -0.58
N GLY A 41 22.21 -23.09 -0.22
CA GLY A 41 21.09 -23.31 0.70
C GLY A 41 20.09 -24.33 0.19
N LYS A 42 19.74 -24.31 -1.10
CA LYS A 42 18.86 -25.31 -1.74
C LYS A 42 19.51 -26.70 -1.76
N SER A 43 20.82 -26.77 -1.98
CA SER A 43 21.59 -28.02 -1.92
C SER A 43 21.57 -28.60 -0.51
N ALA A 44 21.86 -27.79 0.51
CA ALA A 44 21.80 -28.18 1.92
C ALA A 44 20.38 -28.63 2.32
N TYR A 45 19.34 -27.92 1.90
CA TYR A 45 17.94 -28.33 2.07
C TYR A 45 17.69 -29.72 1.50
N SER A 46 18.14 -29.97 0.26
CA SER A 46 17.95 -31.25 -0.43
C SER A 46 18.72 -32.41 0.21
N ARG A 47 19.81 -32.12 0.92
CA ARG A 47 20.61 -33.08 1.69
C ARG A 47 20.14 -33.23 3.14
N GLU A 48 19.05 -32.55 3.53
CA GLU A 48 18.54 -32.51 4.91
C GLU A 48 19.53 -31.94 5.94
N GLU A 49 20.48 -31.11 5.48
CA GLU A 49 21.44 -30.38 6.31
C GLU A 49 20.79 -29.08 6.79
N TRP A 50 19.84 -29.19 7.73
CA TRP A 50 18.96 -28.08 8.12
C TRP A 50 19.70 -26.85 8.67
N GLY A 51 20.80 -27.06 9.40
CA GLY A 51 21.64 -25.97 9.93
C GLY A 51 22.30 -25.17 8.82
N ASP A 52 22.89 -25.85 7.83
CA ASP A 52 23.53 -25.21 6.68
C ASP A 52 22.50 -24.55 5.76
N CYS A 53 21.33 -25.18 5.57
CA CYS A 53 20.19 -24.56 4.88
C CYS A 53 19.88 -23.17 5.46
N ILE A 54 19.73 -23.07 6.79
CA ILE A 54 19.44 -21.80 7.47
C ILE A 54 20.58 -20.81 7.27
N ALA A 55 21.83 -21.23 7.52
CA ALA A 55 22.99 -20.36 7.43
C ALA A 55 23.14 -19.75 6.03
N PHE A 56 23.06 -20.58 4.98
CA PHE A 56 23.15 -20.12 3.59
C PHE A 56 21.97 -19.23 3.20
N MET A 57 20.73 -19.59 3.55
CA MET A 57 19.55 -18.80 3.21
C MET A 57 19.56 -17.41 3.87
N LEU A 58 19.95 -17.31 5.14
CA LEU A 58 20.06 -16.02 5.83
C LEU A 58 21.17 -15.15 5.24
N LYS A 59 22.35 -15.73 4.97
CA LYS A 59 23.46 -15.00 4.33
C LYS A 59 23.07 -14.53 2.92
N ALA A 60 22.30 -15.34 2.19
CA ALA A 60 21.79 -14.96 0.88
C ALA A 60 20.81 -13.78 0.95
N LEU A 61 19.88 -13.78 1.93
CA LEU A 61 18.96 -12.66 2.15
C LEU A 61 19.69 -11.36 2.51
N GLU A 62 20.74 -11.46 3.32
CA GLU A 62 21.56 -10.33 3.70
C GLU A 62 22.29 -9.71 2.49
N ASP A 63 22.96 -10.54 1.68
CA ASP A 63 23.63 -10.08 0.47
C ASP A 63 22.65 -9.52 -0.58
N PHE A 64 21.46 -10.12 -0.71
CA PHE A 64 20.40 -9.61 -1.58
C PHE A 64 19.91 -8.21 -1.14
N ASN A 65 19.74 -8.00 0.17
CA ASN A 65 19.36 -6.69 0.70
C ASN A 65 20.45 -5.63 0.46
N PHE A 66 21.72 -6.02 0.55
CA PHE A 66 22.85 -5.17 0.17
C PHE A 66 22.79 -4.81 -1.32
N TYR A 67 22.68 -5.80 -2.22
CA TYR A 67 22.56 -5.59 -3.66
C TYR A 67 21.42 -4.62 -4.01
N LEU A 68 20.23 -4.86 -3.46
CA LEU A 68 19.05 -4.02 -3.70
C LEU A 68 19.25 -2.60 -3.16
N GLY A 69 19.85 -2.47 -1.96
CA GLY A 69 20.19 -1.19 -1.36
C GLY A 69 21.11 -0.35 -2.25
N GLU A 70 22.16 -0.96 -2.81
CA GLU A 70 23.10 -0.28 -3.69
C GLU A 70 22.46 0.15 -5.03
N LYS A 71 21.56 -0.68 -5.58
CA LYS A 71 20.76 -0.33 -6.77
C LYS A 71 19.86 0.87 -6.50
N ILE A 72 19.12 0.84 -5.40
CA ILE A 72 18.24 1.95 -4.99
C ILE A 72 19.06 3.23 -4.78
N TRP A 73 20.20 3.13 -4.09
CA TRP A 73 21.08 4.27 -3.85
C TRP A 73 21.56 4.91 -5.15
N CYS A 74 22.01 4.10 -6.11
CA CYS A 74 22.41 4.61 -7.42
C CYS A 74 21.26 5.35 -8.13
N ARG A 75 20.04 4.82 -8.07
CA ARG A 75 18.87 5.47 -8.68
C ARG A 75 18.52 6.77 -7.99
N GLN A 76 18.53 6.83 -6.67
CA GLN A 76 18.26 8.06 -5.91
C GLN A 76 19.29 9.13 -6.23
N LYS A 77 20.58 8.78 -6.20
CA LYS A 77 21.69 9.68 -6.56
C LYS A 77 21.50 10.24 -7.96
N CYS A 78 21.32 9.38 -8.96
CA CYS A 78 21.20 9.80 -10.35
C CYS A 78 19.94 10.62 -10.61
N THR A 79 18.80 10.29 -9.98
CA THR A 79 17.58 11.10 -10.08
C THR A 79 17.81 12.52 -9.54
N LYS A 80 18.50 12.66 -8.41
CA LYS A 80 18.83 13.97 -7.82
C LYS A 80 19.81 14.77 -8.68
N GLU A 81 20.87 14.14 -9.19
CA GLU A 81 21.85 14.80 -10.07
C GLU A 81 21.21 15.30 -11.36
N ILE A 82 20.31 14.52 -11.97
CA ILE A 82 19.62 14.90 -13.22
C ILE A 82 18.54 15.95 -12.97
N ALA A 83 17.80 15.88 -11.85
CA ALA A 83 16.80 16.89 -11.53
C ALA A 83 17.40 18.31 -11.44
N GLY A 84 18.64 18.43 -10.94
CA GLY A 84 19.38 19.69 -10.90
C GLY A 84 19.77 20.25 -12.28
N LEU A 85 19.66 19.46 -13.35
CA LEU A 85 19.95 19.90 -14.73
C LEU A 85 18.72 20.42 -15.48
N ASN A 86 17.50 20.17 -14.97
CA ASN A 86 16.23 20.50 -15.63
C ASN A 86 16.03 22.01 -15.87
N GLU A 87 16.74 22.88 -15.15
CA GLU A 87 16.69 24.34 -15.35
C GLU A 87 17.29 24.79 -16.70
N ASN A 88 18.03 23.92 -17.39
CA ASN A 88 18.75 24.26 -18.64
C ASN A 88 18.00 23.89 -19.92
N HIS A 89 16.86 23.20 -19.84
CA HIS A 89 16.06 22.78 -21.01
C HIS A 89 14.88 23.73 -21.25
N LYS A 90 15.14 25.03 -21.45
CA LYS A 90 14.14 25.96 -21.99
C LYS A 90 13.94 25.70 -23.48
N ILE A 91 13.10 24.73 -23.80
CA ILE A 91 12.66 24.46 -25.17
C ILE A 91 11.56 25.48 -25.47
N ASN A 92 11.81 26.39 -26.40
CA ASN A 92 10.83 27.39 -26.85
C ASN A 92 9.75 26.73 -27.73
N ASP A 93 8.82 25.97 -27.12
CA ASP A 93 7.67 25.32 -27.76
C ASP A 93 7.97 24.49 -29.05
N ASP A 94 9.24 24.17 -29.32
CA ASP A 94 9.62 23.30 -30.44
C ASP A 94 9.37 21.84 -30.07
N THR A 95 8.18 21.38 -30.44
CA THR A 95 7.73 19.99 -30.27
C THR A 95 8.70 18.95 -30.89
N ASN A 96 9.46 19.31 -31.93
CA ASN A 96 10.45 18.40 -32.53
C ASN A 96 11.69 18.24 -31.64
N LEU A 97 12.04 19.28 -30.87
CA LEU A 97 13.15 19.24 -29.93
C LEU A 97 12.77 18.62 -28.58
N LEU A 98 11.48 18.64 -28.21
CA LEU A 98 10.97 18.08 -26.95
C LEU A 98 11.35 16.60 -26.78
N PHE A 99 11.09 15.78 -27.80
CA PHE A 99 11.43 14.35 -27.75
C PHE A 99 12.94 14.14 -27.60
N HIS A 100 13.75 14.83 -28.40
CA HIS A 100 15.21 14.73 -28.33
C HIS A 100 15.76 15.18 -26.97
N SER A 101 15.21 16.23 -26.38
CA SER A 101 15.59 16.70 -25.05
C SER A 101 15.24 15.68 -23.97
N LEU A 102 14.04 15.09 -24.01
CA LEU A 102 13.66 14.04 -23.07
C LEU A 102 14.60 12.84 -23.18
N MET A 103 14.88 12.38 -24.40
CA MET A 103 15.80 11.26 -24.64
C MET A 103 17.23 11.59 -24.22
N TYR A 104 17.69 12.83 -24.39
CA TYR A 104 18.98 13.28 -23.89
C TYR A 104 19.05 13.21 -22.36
N THR A 105 18.02 13.70 -21.66
CA THR A 105 17.93 13.59 -20.19
C THR A 105 17.94 12.12 -19.74
N GLN A 106 17.23 11.22 -20.44
CA GLN A 106 17.28 9.78 -20.15
C GLN A 106 18.68 9.20 -20.40
N ALA A 107 19.37 9.61 -21.47
CA ALA A 107 20.74 9.17 -21.74
C ALA A 107 21.72 9.65 -20.66
N GLN A 108 21.57 10.87 -20.15
CA GLN A 108 22.36 11.36 -19.02
C GLN A 108 22.10 10.54 -17.75
N LYS A 109 20.83 10.24 -17.44
CA LYS A 109 20.46 9.37 -16.30
C LYS A 109 21.08 7.97 -16.46
N ALA A 110 20.99 7.37 -17.64
CA ALA A 110 21.58 6.07 -17.94
C ALA A 110 23.11 6.07 -17.75
N LEU A 111 23.80 7.10 -18.24
CA LEU A 111 25.25 7.25 -18.06
C LEU A 111 25.63 7.35 -16.57
N CYS A 112 24.86 8.10 -15.78
CA CYS A 112 25.05 8.16 -14.33
C CYS A 112 24.87 6.78 -13.69
N LEU A 113 23.81 6.06 -14.05
CA LEU A 113 23.52 4.72 -13.51
C LEU A 113 24.62 3.73 -13.85
N PHE A 114 25.11 3.69 -15.09
CA PHE A 114 26.21 2.80 -15.48
C PHE A 114 27.48 3.09 -14.67
N ARG A 115 27.85 4.36 -14.53
CA ARG A 115 29.02 4.76 -13.73
C ARG A 115 28.85 4.38 -12.26
N CYS A 116 27.66 4.59 -11.71
CA CYS A 116 27.37 4.25 -10.34
C CYS A 116 27.44 2.74 -10.09
N GLN A 117 26.84 1.94 -10.98
CA GLN A 117 26.86 0.48 -10.87
C GLN A 117 28.26 -0.10 -11.03
N ILE A 118 29.09 0.42 -11.96
CA ILE A 118 30.51 0.01 -12.08
C ILE A 118 31.28 0.30 -10.78
N TRP A 119 30.96 1.41 -10.10
CA TRP A 119 31.62 1.76 -8.85
C TRP A 119 31.14 0.90 -7.67
N LYS A 120 29.87 0.51 -7.64
CA LYS A 120 29.26 -0.28 -6.57
C LYS A 120 29.51 -1.78 -6.70
N PHE A 121 29.50 -2.29 -7.93
CA PHE A 121 29.62 -3.72 -8.23
C PHE A 121 30.98 -4.01 -8.88
N THR A 122 31.93 -4.43 -8.04
CA THR A 122 33.33 -4.70 -8.40
C THR A 122 33.56 -6.21 -8.58
N GLU A 123 34.79 -6.64 -8.85
CA GLU A 123 35.14 -8.07 -8.83
C GLU A 123 34.88 -8.71 -7.45
N GLU A 124 35.12 -7.96 -6.37
CA GLU A 124 34.84 -8.39 -5.00
C GLU A 124 33.34 -8.38 -4.67
N ARG A 125 32.50 -7.67 -5.43
CA ARG A 125 31.04 -7.60 -5.26
C ARG A 125 30.37 -7.63 -6.64
N PRO A 126 30.36 -8.79 -7.32
CA PRO A 126 29.99 -8.84 -8.73
C PRO A 126 28.52 -8.46 -8.96
N PRO A 127 28.18 -7.93 -10.15
CA PRO A 127 26.80 -7.66 -10.50
C PRO A 127 26.01 -8.97 -10.60
N MET A 128 24.69 -8.86 -10.36
CA MET A 128 23.75 -9.97 -10.52
C MET A 128 23.84 -10.61 -11.91
N LYS A 129 23.84 -11.94 -11.96
CA LYS A 129 23.99 -12.75 -13.18
C LYS A 129 22.67 -13.41 -13.61
N ASN A 130 21.82 -13.81 -12.67
CA ASN A 130 20.59 -14.54 -12.91
C ASN A 130 19.36 -13.78 -12.40
N PHE A 131 18.61 -13.20 -13.34
CA PHE A 131 17.38 -12.48 -13.04
C PHE A 131 16.29 -13.36 -12.42
N GLN A 132 16.24 -14.65 -12.76
CA GLN A 132 15.23 -15.56 -12.21
C GLN A 132 15.40 -15.73 -10.69
N ILE A 133 16.64 -15.80 -10.20
CA ILE A 133 16.90 -15.87 -8.75
C ILE A 133 16.47 -14.56 -8.08
N TYR A 134 16.74 -13.41 -8.70
CA TYR A 134 16.25 -12.13 -8.20
C TYR A 134 14.72 -12.10 -8.07
N GLU A 135 13.99 -12.63 -9.06
CA GLU A 135 12.53 -12.75 -8.98
C GLU A 135 12.09 -13.69 -7.85
N GLU A 136 12.78 -14.81 -7.63
CA GLU A 136 12.50 -15.71 -6.51
C GLU A 136 12.62 -14.97 -5.15
N PHE A 137 13.65 -14.15 -4.97
CA PHE A 137 13.83 -13.35 -3.75
C PHE A 137 12.74 -12.28 -3.60
N GLN A 138 12.43 -11.55 -4.67
CA GLN A 138 11.33 -10.58 -4.70
C GLN A 138 9.98 -11.22 -4.36
N ASN A 139 9.82 -12.51 -4.65
CA ASN A 139 8.63 -13.32 -4.35
C ASN A 139 8.75 -14.12 -3.04
N ARG A 140 9.69 -13.77 -2.15
CA ARG A 140 9.87 -14.35 -0.81
C ARG A 140 10.20 -15.86 -0.82
N LYS A 141 10.72 -16.42 -1.92
CA LYS A 141 11.07 -17.86 -2.00
C LYS A 141 12.07 -18.36 -0.96
N PRO A 142 13.12 -17.62 -0.57
CA PRO A 142 14.03 -18.08 0.48
C PRO A 142 13.32 -18.40 1.81
N TYR A 143 12.21 -17.71 2.11
CA TYR A 143 11.43 -17.94 3.32
C TYR A 143 10.66 -19.26 3.30
N GLU A 144 10.31 -19.79 2.13
CA GLU A 144 9.72 -21.14 1.96
C GLU A 144 10.69 -22.21 2.47
N TYR A 145 11.99 -22.06 2.19
CA TYR A 145 13.00 -22.98 2.71
C TYR A 145 13.26 -22.77 4.20
N LEU A 146 13.38 -21.50 4.64
CA LEU A 146 13.69 -21.18 6.03
C LEU A 146 12.65 -21.73 7.00
N HIS A 147 11.34 -21.58 6.73
CA HIS A 147 10.32 -22.04 7.67
C HIS A 147 10.39 -23.55 7.91
N PHE A 148 10.73 -24.31 6.88
CA PHE A 148 10.83 -25.76 6.98
C PHE A 148 12.13 -26.18 7.66
N CYS A 149 13.27 -25.57 7.31
CA CYS A 149 14.55 -25.86 7.95
C CYS A 149 14.52 -25.56 9.45
N TYR A 150 13.91 -24.44 9.87
CA TYR A 150 13.72 -24.14 11.30
C TYR A 150 12.81 -25.13 12.01
N TYR A 151 11.71 -25.54 11.37
CA TYR A 151 10.82 -26.55 11.94
C TYR A 151 11.56 -27.88 12.16
N LYS A 152 12.39 -28.31 11.21
CA LYS A 152 13.19 -29.55 11.32
C LYS A 152 14.22 -29.51 12.45
N LEU A 153 14.69 -28.33 12.85
CA LEU A 153 15.54 -28.14 14.03
C LEU A 153 14.78 -27.93 15.35
N GLY A 154 13.44 -27.98 15.32
CA GLY A 154 12.60 -27.79 16.51
C GLY A 154 12.36 -26.33 16.91
N ASP A 155 12.72 -25.37 16.07
CA ASP A 155 12.46 -23.94 16.30
C ASP A 155 11.09 -23.55 15.72
N LEU A 156 10.03 -23.82 16.48
CA LEU A 156 8.66 -23.54 16.06
C LEU A 156 8.41 -22.05 15.83
N GLU A 157 8.96 -21.18 16.68
CA GLU A 157 8.73 -19.73 16.60
C GLU A 157 9.20 -19.16 15.26
N ARG A 158 10.43 -19.49 14.85
CA ARG A 158 10.95 -19.07 13.54
C ARG A 158 10.24 -19.76 12.38
N ALA A 159 9.86 -21.03 12.54
CA ALA A 159 9.07 -21.74 11.53
C ALA A 159 7.73 -21.03 11.26
N VAL A 160 6.98 -20.69 12.31
CA VAL A 160 5.73 -19.92 12.21
C VAL A 160 5.99 -18.56 11.56
N LYS A 161 6.99 -17.82 12.04
CA LYS A 161 7.36 -16.49 11.53
C LYS A 161 7.60 -16.50 10.02
N TYR A 162 8.44 -17.41 9.53
CA TYR A 162 8.79 -17.46 8.11
C TYR A 162 7.67 -18.04 7.24
N SER A 163 6.89 -19.01 7.74
CA SER A 163 5.71 -19.50 7.02
C SER A 163 4.66 -18.40 6.86
N TYR A 164 4.45 -17.59 7.91
CA TYR A 164 3.59 -16.43 7.87
C TYR A 164 4.11 -15.34 6.91
N THR A 165 5.42 -15.10 6.90
CA THR A 165 6.10 -14.18 5.96
C THR A 165 5.79 -14.53 4.50
N VAL A 166 5.79 -15.83 4.14
CA VAL A 166 5.41 -16.28 2.79
C VAL A 166 3.95 -15.95 2.48
N LEU A 167 3.04 -16.20 3.43
CA LEU A 167 1.60 -15.98 3.25
C LEU A 167 1.21 -14.50 3.15
N VAL A 168 1.92 -13.60 3.83
CA VAL A 168 1.71 -12.15 3.66
C VAL A 168 2.05 -11.72 2.22
N GLY A 169 3.12 -12.28 1.64
CA GLY A 169 3.49 -12.06 0.25
C GLY A 169 2.48 -12.66 -0.73
N ASN A 170 2.16 -13.93 -0.53
CA ASN A 170 1.23 -14.71 -1.35
C ASN A 170 0.27 -15.53 -0.47
N SER A 171 -0.93 -15.00 -0.24
CA SER A 171 -1.94 -15.64 0.62
C SER A 171 -2.51 -16.95 0.05
N LYS A 172 -2.21 -17.26 -1.23
CA LYS A 172 -2.65 -18.49 -1.91
C LYS A 172 -1.56 -19.56 -1.97
N ASN A 173 -0.43 -19.38 -1.31
CA ASN A 173 0.63 -20.39 -1.27
C ASN A 173 0.17 -21.61 -0.45
N GLU A 174 -0.20 -22.70 -1.13
CA GLU A 174 -0.78 -23.89 -0.51
C GLU A 174 0.18 -24.59 0.45
N ASP A 175 1.47 -24.65 0.11
CA ASP A 175 2.49 -25.31 0.94
C ASP A 175 2.71 -24.55 2.25
N ALA A 176 2.81 -23.23 2.19
CA ALA A 176 2.95 -22.37 3.37
C ALA A 176 1.65 -22.35 4.21
N LEU A 177 0.47 -22.40 3.58
CA LEU A 177 -0.81 -22.52 4.29
C LEU A 177 -0.89 -23.83 5.07
N THR A 178 -0.52 -24.93 4.41
CA THR A 178 -0.55 -26.27 5.01
C THR A 178 0.44 -26.36 6.16
N SER A 179 1.66 -25.88 5.95
CA SER A 179 2.71 -25.84 6.98
C SER A 179 2.29 -25.00 8.18
N LEU A 180 1.77 -23.78 7.95
CA LEU A 180 1.37 -22.90 9.04
C LEU A 180 0.21 -23.49 9.86
N LYS A 181 -0.81 -24.09 9.21
CA LYS A 181 -1.90 -24.78 9.93
C LYS A 181 -1.36 -25.87 10.84
N PHE A 182 -0.45 -26.68 10.33
CA PHE A 182 0.19 -27.73 11.12
C PHE A 182 1.04 -27.15 12.27
N TYR A 183 1.76 -26.05 12.06
CA TYR A 183 2.52 -25.37 13.12
C TYR A 183 1.62 -24.80 14.21
N MET A 184 0.42 -24.32 13.85
CA MET A 184 -0.57 -23.79 14.80
C MET A 184 -1.23 -24.88 15.67
N GLU A 185 -1.16 -26.14 15.25
CA GLU A 185 -1.66 -27.30 16.02
C GLU A 185 -0.67 -27.78 17.09
N GLN A 186 0.57 -27.27 17.12
CA GLN A 186 1.58 -27.69 18.08
C GLN A 186 1.31 -27.09 19.48
N ASP A 187 1.56 -27.88 20.54
CA ASP A 187 1.25 -27.49 21.93
C ASP A 187 1.94 -26.19 22.39
N ASN A 188 3.10 -25.86 21.83
CA ASN A 188 3.88 -24.68 22.16
C ASN A 188 3.62 -23.48 21.23
N PHE A 189 2.63 -23.57 20.32
CA PHE A 189 2.23 -22.45 19.49
C PHE A 189 1.66 -21.29 20.32
N LYS A 190 1.98 -20.06 19.91
CA LYS A 190 1.45 -18.83 20.49
C LYS A 190 1.08 -17.86 19.37
N LYS A 191 -0.03 -17.14 19.52
CA LYS A 191 -0.52 -16.19 18.49
C LYS A 191 0.52 -15.11 18.18
N GLU A 192 1.32 -14.73 19.17
CA GLU A 192 2.37 -13.72 19.07
C GLU A 192 3.52 -14.15 18.14
N MET A 193 3.60 -15.43 17.76
CA MET A 193 4.59 -15.92 16.79
C MET A 193 4.25 -15.54 15.34
N LEU A 194 3.00 -15.12 15.06
CA LEU A 194 2.53 -14.71 13.73
C LEU A 194 3.00 -13.28 13.40
N ILE A 195 4.28 -13.14 13.12
CA ILE A 195 4.91 -11.86 12.77
C ILE A 195 5.55 -11.98 11.38
N ASP A 196 5.26 -11.06 10.47
CA ASP A 196 5.96 -11.00 9.18
C ASP A 196 7.43 -10.61 9.44
N ALA A 197 8.38 -11.43 8.99
CA ALA A 197 9.81 -11.12 9.06
C ALA A 197 10.18 -9.90 8.20
N LEU A 198 9.34 -9.57 7.22
CA LEU A 198 9.49 -8.43 6.33
C LEU A 198 8.58 -7.25 6.70
N ARG A 199 7.92 -7.30 7.87
CA ARG A 199 7.05 -6.21 8.36
C ARG A 199 7.81 -4.89 8.31
N LYS A 200 7.20 -3.89 7.69
CA LYS A 200 7.77 -2.55 7.55
C LYS A 200 7.44 -1.67 8.75
N THR A 201 8.24 -0.63 8.96
CA THR A 201 8.06 0.30 10.09
C THR A 201 6.72 1.03 10.00
N TYR A 202 6.31 1.47 8.80
CA TYR A 202 5.01 2.12 8.62
C TYR A 202 3.84 1.23 9.06
N GLU A 203 3.92 -0.10 8.86
CA GLU A 203 2.85 -1.02 9.28
C GLU A 203 2.72 -1.04 10.79
N GLU A 204 3.84 -1.10 11.51
CA GLU A 204 3.86 -1.06 12.97
C GLU A 204 3.33 0.27 13.51
N SER A 205 3.79 1.39 12.96
CA SER A 205 3.30 2.72 13.29
C SER A 205 1.80 2.86 12.96
N TYR A 206 1.31 2.28 11.86
CA TYR A 206 -0.12 2.31 11.51
C TYR A 206 -0.96 1.53 12.52
N ILE A 207 -0.53 0.33 12.91
CA ILE A 207 -1.21 -0.50 13.91
C ILE A 207 -1.28 0.23 15.26
N ASN A 208 -0.18 0.84 15.70
CA ASN A 208 -0.14 1.64 16.93
C ASN A 208 -1.07 2.87 16.84
N GLY A 209 -1.18 3.49 15.65
CA GLY A 209 -2.12 4.58 15.41
C GLY A 209 -3.59 4.15 15.57
N VAL A 210 -3.95 2.99 15.02
CA VAL A 210 -5.29 2.40 15.18
C VAL A 210 -5.57 2.04 16.64
N GLU A 211 -4.59 1.47 17.35
CA GLU A 211 -4.72 1.16 18.79
C GLU A 211 -4.93 2.43 19.62
N ALA A 212 -4.11 3.46 19.41
CA ALA A 212 -4.24 4.75 20.08
C ALA A 212 -5.59 5.42 19.77
N TYR A 213 -6.08 5.33 18.52
CA TYR A 213 -7.41 5.79 18.15
C TYR A 213 -8.51 5.08 18.95
N ASN A 214 -8.47 3.75 19.02
CA ASN A 214 -9.46 2.94 19.75
C ASN A 214 -9.44 3.23 21.27
N ASN A 215 -8.25 3.47 21.81
CA ASN A 215 -8.04 3.84 23.21
C ASN A 215 -8.32 5.33 23.50
N LYS A 216 -8.67 6.13 22.49
CA LYS A 216 -8.91 7.58 22.57
C LYS A 216 -7.69 8.38 23.04
N GLU A 217 -6.50 7.88 22.77
CA GLU A 217 -5.23 8.52 23.05
C GLU A 217 -4.88 9.47 21.89
N TRP A 218 -5.61 10.58 21.77
CA TRP A 218 -5.60 11.43 20.57
C TRP A 218 -4.22 11.97 20.18
N ASN A 219 -3.42 12.38 21.16
CA ASN A 219 -2.06 12.84 20.92
C ASN A 219 -1.16 11.74 20.32
N GLN A 220 -1.26 10.51 20.84
CA GLN A 220 -0.52 9.36 20.31
C GLN A 220 -1.06 8.92 18.96
N CYS A 221 -2.38 8.97 18.76
CA CYS A 221 -3.00 8.70 17.46
C CYS A 221 -2.39 9.59 16.36
N VAL A 222 -2.32 10.91 16.61
CA VAL A 222 -1.69 11.86 15.69
C VAL A 222 -0.24 11.48 15.42
N TYR A 223 0.55 11.29 16.48
CA TYR A 223 1.97 10.97 16.37
C TYR A 223 2.21 9.71 15.52
N TRP A 224 1.49 8.63 15.79
CA TRP A 224 1.67 7.36 15.11
C TRP A 224 1.25 7.41 13.64
N PHE A 225 0.13 8.04 13.31
CA PHE A 225 -0.31 8.14 11.92
C PHE A 225 0.55 9.09 11.08
N GLU A 226 1.00 10.23 11.62
CA GLU A 226 1.93 11.13 10.92
C GLU A 226 3.31 10.45 10.70
N SER A 227 3.80 9.71 11.70
CA SER A 227 5.05 8.93 11.58
C SER A 227 4.90 7.84 10.53
N SER A 228 3.83 7.04 10.62
CA SER A 228 3.53 5.97 9.67
C SER A 228 3.39 6.49 8.24
N LEU A 229 2.72 7.63 8.04
CA LEU A 229 2.57 8.23 6.71
C LEU A 229 3.92 8.66 6.14
N THR A 230 4.82 9.20 6.97
CA THR A 230 6.18 9.57 6.56
C THR A 230 6.96 8.33 6.12
N GLU A 231 6.94 7.27 6.92
CA GLU A 231 7.58 5.98 6.63
C GLU A 231 6.99 5.33 5.36
N LEU A 232 5.68 5.44 5.15
CA LEU A 232 5.01 4.93 3.95
C LEU A 232 5.53 5.62 2.68
N TRP A 233 5.75 6.94 2.71
CA TRP A 233 6.30 7.66 1.55
C TRP A 233 7.71 7.20 1.19
N GLU A 234 8.54 6.88 2.19
CA GLU A 234 9.87 6.33 1.96
C GLU A 234 9.80 4.94 1.32
N GLU A 235 8.89 4.08 1.78
CA GLU A 235 8.69 2.75 1.20
C GLU A 235 8.03 2.81 -0.19
N ASP A 236 7.13 3.77 -0.47
CA ASP A 236 6.60 4.03 -1.83
C ASP A 236 7.74 4.43 -2.77
N GLU A 237 8.61 5.35 -2.36
CA GLU A 237 9.76 5.75 -3.18
C GLU A 237 10.67 4.56 -3.49
N LYS A 238 11.04 3.76 -2.47
CA LYS A 238 11.85 2.54 -2.64
C LYS A 238 11.18 1.53 -3.56
N CYS A 239 9.87 1.30 -3.41
CA CYS A 239 9.09 0.43 -4.28
C CYS A 239 9.17 0.90 -5.73
N ARG A 240 8.93 2.19 -5.98
CA ARG A 240 8.90 2.77 -7.32
C ARG A 240 10.27 2.74 -8.01
N LEU A 241 11.35 2.89 -7.24
CA LEU A 241 12.72 2.74 -7.74
C LEU A 241 13.07 1.30 -8.06
N THR A 242 12.54 0.33 -7.31
CA THR A 242 12.75 -1.10 -7.56
C THR A 242 12.03 -1.58 -8.83
N CYS A 243 10.94 -0.91 -9.22
CA CYS A 243 10.20 -1.23 -10.44
C CYS A 243 11.01 -1.08 -11.73
N GLU A 244 12.11 -0.30 -11.74
CA GLU A 244 13.00 -0.21 -12.91
C GLU A 244 13.72 -1.54 -13.23
N ASP A 245 13.80 -2.49 -12.29
CA ASP A 245 14.33 -3.85 -12.54
C ASP A 245 13.25 -4.83 -13.05
N ARG A 246 11.96 -4.48 -12.96
CA ARG A 246 10.85 -5.39 -13.29
C ARG A 246 10.31 -5.11 -14.70
N ILE A 247 11.15 -5.41 -15.70
CA ILE A 247 10.76 -5.32 -17.11
C ILE A 247 10.22 -6.68 -17.55
N ASP A 248 8.95 -6.71 -17.94
CA ASP A 248 8.33 -7.86 -18.56
C ASP A 248 8.64 -7.89 -20.06
N PHE A 249 9.60 -8.74 -20.45
CA PHE A 249 10.00 -8.95 -21.84
C PHE A 249 9.06 -9.88 -22.62
N SER A 250 8.08 -10.53 -21.97
CA SER A 250 7.17 -11.47 -22.65
C SER A 250 6.35 -10.80 -23.75
N SER A 251 5.99 -9.53 -23.54
CA SER A 251 5.34 -8.66 -24.52
C SER A 251 6.18 -8.33 -25.77
N ILE A 252 7.49 -8.61 -25.72
CA ILE A 252 8.49 -8.33 -26.78
C ILE A 252 8.90 -9.63 -27.51
N GLU A 253 8.51 -10.81 -27.02
CA GLU A 253 8.95 -12.14 -27.50
C GLU A 253 8.63 -12.47 -28.96
N ASN A 254 7.79 -11.69 -29.65
CA ASN A 254 7.43 -11.94 -31.06
C ASN A 254 8.40 -11.33 -32.10
N ASP A 255 9.67 -11.09 -31.75
CA ASP A 255 10.69 -10.51 -32.64
C ASP A 255 10.19 -9.25 -33.39
N ASN A 256 9.38 -8.40 -32.76
CA ASN A 256 8.95 -7.15 -33.38
C ASN A 256 9.98 -6.05 -33.10
N PRO A 257 10.87 -5.70 -34.06
CA PRO A 257 11.97 -4.78 -33.81
C PRO A 257 11.51 -3.31 -33.80
N GLU A 258 10.21 -3.03 -34.00
CA GLU A 258 9.70 -1.67 -34.09
C GLU A 258 9.89 -0.95 -32.76
N ILE A 259 10.72 0.09 -32.80
CA ILE A 259 11.24 0.76 -31.61
C ILE A 259 10.13 1.34 -30.71
N SER A 260 9.05 1.85 -31.32
CA SER A 260 7.89 2.38 -30.58
C SER A 260 7.18 1.28 -29.78
N ILE A 261 7.10 0.06 -30.34
CA ILE A 261 6.43 -1.07 -29.69
C ILE A 261 7.25 -1.54 -28.48
N VAL A 262 8.57 -1.65 -28.65
CA VAL A 262 9.49 -2.03 -27.57
C VAL A 262 9.47 -0.99 -26.45
N PHE A 263 9.62 0.30 -26.77
CA PHE A 263 9.59 1.36 -25.76
C PHE A 263 8.27 1.42 -25.00
N THR A 264 7.13 1.35 -25.69
CA THR A 264 5.83 1.37 -25.03
C THR A 264 5.66 0.19 -24.09
N SER A 265 6.09 -1.02 -24.50
CA SER A 265 5.96 -2.24 -23.69
C SER A 265 6.83 -2.18 -22.42
N ILE A 266 8.10 -1.78 -22.54
CA ILE A 266 9.01 -1.62 -21.40
C ILE A 266 8.50 -0.53 -20.45
N TYR A 267 8.11 0.62 -21.00
CA TYR A 267 7.62 1.73 -20.19
C TYR A 267 6.32 1.38 -19.46
N TYR A 268 5.40 0.69 -20.14
CA TYR A 268 4.18 0.18 -19.54
C TYR A 268 4.48 -0.76 -18.35
N SER A 269 5.42 -1.69 -18.50
CA SER A 269 5.81 -2.62 -17.41
C SER A 269 6.28 -1.85 -16.16
N VAL A 270 7.16 -0.87 -16.34
CA VAL A 270 7.70 -0.07 -15.24
C VAL A 270 6.61 0.78 -14.58
N VAL A 271 5.82 1.51 -15.38
CA VAL A 271 4.75 2.37 -14.86
C VAL A 271 3.67 1.55 -14.17
N SER A 272 3.31 0.39 -14.71
CA SER A 272 2.35 -0.53 -14.09
C SER A 272 2.83 -1.01 -12.72
N CYS A 273 4.12 -1.36 -12.61
CA CYS A 273 4.71 -1.71 -11.32
C CYS A 273 4.64 -0.54 -10.33
N GLN A 274 5.00 0.68 -10.78
CA GLN A 274 5.05 1.89 -9.97
C GLN A 274 3.67 2.37 -9.50
N HIS A 275 2.67 2.29 -10.38
CA HIS A 275 1.28 2.65 -10.10
C HIS A 275 0.69 1.81 -8.96
N ASN A 276 1.09 0.54 -8.90
CA ASN A 276 0.61 -0.42 -7.91
C ASN A 276 1.41 -0.42 -6.59
N CYS A 277 2.35 0.52 -6.37
CA CYS A 277 3.20 0.51 -5.17
C CYS A 277 2.41 0.72 -3.87
N ILE A 278 1.59 1.76 -3.77
CA ILE A 278 0.74 1.99 -2.58
C ILE A 278 -0.24 0.83 -2.36
N GLU A 279 -0.80 0.25 -3.41
CA GLU A 279 -1.68 -0.93 -3.29
C GLU A 279 -0.91 -2.14 -2.72
N LYS A 280 0.31 -2.40 -3.19
CA LYS A 280 1.17 -3.46 -2.64
C LYS A 280 1.54 -3.21 -1.18
N LEU A 281 1.77 -1.95 -0.81
CA LEU A 281 2.10 -1.51 0.56
C LEU A 281 0.87 -1.41 1.47
N SER A 282 -0.35 -1.61 0.96
CA SER A 282 -1.55 -1.57 1.81
C SER A 282 -1.83 -2.86 2.57
N LYS A 283 -0.97 -3.88 2.43
CA LYS A 283 -1.01 -5.08 3.25
C LYS A 283 -0.40 -4.78 4.62
N VAL A 284 -1.24 -4.58 5.62
CA VAL A 284 -0.81 -4.41 7.01
C VAL A 284 -1.11 -5.71 7.76
N ASN A 285 -0.07 -6.35 8.30
CA ASN A 285 -0.20 -7.62 9.01
C ASN A 285 -0.95 -8.70 8.20
N GLY A 286 -0.66 -8.81 6.90
CA GLY A 286 -1.30 -9.78 6.01
C GLY A 286 -2.70 -9.43 5.52
N HIS A 287 -3.30 -8.34 6.01
CA HIS A 287 -4.62 -7.88 5.59
C HIS A 287 -4.51 -6.67 4.65
N GLN A 288 -5.17 -6.74 3.51
CA GLN A 288 -5.25 -5.62 2.57
C GLN A 288 -6.18 -4.53 3.13
N ILE A 289 -5.68 -3.33 3.30
CA ILE A 289 -6.49 -2.16 3.68
C ILE A 289 -6.95 -1.44 2.41
N SER A 290 -8.27 -1.38 2.21
CA SER A 290 -8.86 -0.67 1.07
C SER A 290 -8.62 0.84 1.18
N ASN A 291 -8.31 1.51 0.07
CA ASN A 291 -8.06 2.96 0.03
C ASN A 291 -7.03 3.40 1.09
N PHE A 292 -5.95 2.63 1.24
CA PHE A 292 -5.02 2.75 2.36
C PHE A 292 -4.57 4.17 2.66
N LEU A 293 -4.18 4.95 1.65
CA LEU A 293 -3.76 6.33 1.86
C LEU A 293 -4.89 7.22 2.38
N SER A 294 -6.14 7.01 1.91
CA SER A 294 -7.32 7.71 2.43
C SER A 294 -7.58 7.34 3.90
N SER A 295 -7.39 6.07 4.27
CA SER A 295 -7.62 5.60 5.65
C SER A 295 -6.80 6.35 6.70
N TYR A 296 -5.55 6.77 6.40
CA TYR A 296 -4.76 7.61 7.31
C TYR A 296 -5.50 8.90 7.66
N PHE A 297 -6.08 9.54 6.64
CA PHE A 297 -6.75 10.82 6.80
C PHE A 297 -8.14 10.68 7.44
N GLU A 298 -8.81 9.55 7.23
CA GLU A 298 -10.03 9.16 7.94
C GLU A 298 -9.80 9.05 9.46
N TYR A 299 -8.65 8.54 9.90
CA TYR A 299 -8.28 8.56 11.32
C TYR A 299 -7.79 9.94 11.78
N LEU A 300 -6.86 10.55 11.03
CA LEU A 300 -6.21 11.80 11.42
C LEU A 300 -7.20 12.94 11.61
N HIS A 301 -8.24 13.08 10.78
CA HIS A 301 -9.20 14.17 10.96
C HIS A 301 -9.93 14.07 12.31
N VAL A 302 -10.20 12.87 12.82
CA VAL A 302 -10.81 12.66 14.13
C VAL A 302 -9.82 12.97 15.24
N CYS A 303 -8.57 12.50 15.11
CA CYS A 303 -7.54 12.75 16.12
C CYS A 303 -7.19 14.23 16.23
N PHE A 304 -7.07 14.94 15.11
CA PHE A 304 -6.91 16.40 15.09
C PHE A 304 -8.11 17.13 15.68
N PHE A 305 -9.33 16.66 15.43
CA PHE A 305 -10.53 17.29 15.98
C PHE A 305 -10.52 17.24 17.51
N ASN A 306 -10.18 16.10 18.10
CA ASN A 306 -10.10 15.95 19.55
C ASN A 306 -8.91 16.69 20.19
N GLU A 307 -7.85 16.96 19.43
CA GLU A 307 -6.73 17.82 19.84
C GLU A 307 -6.97 19.32 19.54
N ASN A 308 -8.17 19.72 19.09
CA ASN A 308 -8.53 21.10 18.71
C ASN A 308 -7.66 21.68 17.56
N ARG A 309 -7.17 20.84 16.65
CA ARG A 309 -6.32 21.21 15.50
C ARG A 309 -7.16 21.42 14.23
N GLY A 310 -8.03 22.44 14.23
CA GLY A 310 -9.06 22.63 13.20
C GLY A 310 -8.56 22.78 11.75
N ARG A 311 -7.38 23.38 11.53
CA ARG A 311 -6.79 23.49 10.18
C ARG A 311 -6.40 22.12 9.63
N GLU A 312 -5.79 21.30 10.46
CA GLU A 312 -5.38 19.96 10.11
C GLU A 312 -6.58 19.01 9.94
N VAL A 313 -7.68 19.25 10.67
CA VAL A 313 -8.97 18.57 10.41
C VAL A 313 -9.44 18.84 8.99
N GLY A 314 -9.53 20.12 8.59
CA GLY A 314 -10.00 20.52 7.27
C GLY A 314 -9.12 19.97 6.14
N GLN A 315 -7.80 20.05 6.28
CA GLN A 315 -6.87 19.47 5.31
C GLN A 315 -6.94 17.93 5.24
N SER A 316 -7.07 17.26 6.40
CA SER A 316 -7.18 15.80 6.43
C SER A 316 -8.45 15.32 5.77
N ILE A 317 -9.59 15.96 6.04
CA ILE A 317 -10.85 15.53 5.43
C ILE A 317 -10.85 15.75 3.91
N GLU A 318 -10.23 16.84 3.41
CA GLU A 318 -10.02 17.01 1.97
C GLU A 318 -9.12 15.94 1.36
N ASN A 319 -8.02 15.57 2.04
CA ASN A 319 -7.14 14.50 1.56
C ASN A 319 -7.91 13.18 1.45
N ALA A 320 -8.70 12.83 2.48
CA ALA A 320 -9.51 11.61 2.48
C ALA A 320 -10.48 11.57 1.28
N ILE A 321 -11.19 12.69 1.04
CA ILE A 321 -12.17 12.81 -0.04
C ILE A 321 -11.51 12.84 -1.42
N LEU A 322 -10.38 13.53 -1.60
CA LEU A 322 -9.66 13.53 -2.87
C LEU A 322 -9.17 12.11 -3.24
N LEU A 323 -8.71 11.34 -2.25
CA LEU A 323 -8.21 9.98 -2.45
C LEU A 323 -9.33 8.94 -2.59
N ASN A 324 -10.48 9.17 -1.94
CA ASN A 324 -11.64 8.30 -2.00
C ASN A 324 -12.92 9.15 -2.08
N PRO A 325 -13.26 9.70 -3.25
CA PRO A 325 -14.39 10.62 -3.40
C PRO A 325 -15.74 9.93 -3.15
N SER A 326 -15.78 8.60 -3.24
CA SER A 326 -16.95 7.78 -2.90
C SER A 326 -17.10 7.48 -1.40
N ASN A 327 -16.19 7.96 -0.54
CA ASN A 327 -16.33 7.76 0.90
C ASN A 327 -17.38 8.70 1.48
N MET A 328 -18.48 8.10 1.90
CA MET A 328 -19.66 8.83 2.35
C MET A 328 -19.56 9.28 3.80
N VAL A 329 -18.82 8.54 4.62
CA VAL A 329 -18.49 8.92 6.00
C VAL A 329 -17.63 10.17 5.96
N SER A 330 -16.62 10.22 5.09
CA SER A 330 -15.77 11.40 4.92
C SER A 330 -16.59 12.63 4.47
N ARG A 331 -17.53 12.48 3.53
CA ARG A 331 -18.41 13.59 3.12
C ARG A 331 -19.30 14.10 4.27
N GLN A 332 -19.80 13.22 5.14
CA GLN A 332 -20.58 13.64 6.30
C GLN A 332 -19.74 14.34 7.36
N ASN A 333 -18.54 13.82 7.61
CA ASN A 333 -17.59 14.45 8.50
C ASN A 333 -17.21 15.84 7.99
N LYS A 334 -17.00 16.01 6.67
CA LYS A 334 -16.78 17.33 6.07
C LYS A 334 -17.96 18.27 6.28
N LEU A 335 -19.21 17.84 6.06
CA LEU A 335 -20.38 18.68 6.37
C LEU A 335 -20.43 19.06 7.86
N PHE A 336 -20.15 18.11 8.76
CA PHE A 336 -20.07 18.37 10.18
C PHE A 336 -19.03 19.45 10.50
N TYR A 337 -17.83 19.38 9.90
CA TYR A 337 -16.78 20.38 10.08
C TYR A 337 -17.12 21.73 9.44
N ILE A 338 -17.75 21.75 8.26
CA ILE A 338 -18.25 22.99 7.63
C ILE A 338 -19.19 23.73 8.59
N ASN A 339 -20.13 23.00 9.21
CA ASN A 339 -21.09 23.58 10.16
C ASN A 339 -20.43 23.99 11.48
N THR A 340 -19.46 23.21 11.96
CA THR A 340 -18.73 23.47 13.20
C THR A 340 -17.83 24.70 13.08
N TYR A 341 -17.18 24.88 11.92
CA TYR A 341 -16.20 25.94 11.70
C TYR A 341 -16.74 27.14 10.91
N LYS A 342 -18.05 27.18 10.61
CA LYS A 342 -18.71 28.23 9.79
C LYS A 342 -18.39 29.66 10.25
N ASP A 343 -18.22 29.86 11.56
CA ASP A 343 -18.05 31.18 12.16
C ASP A 343 -16.58 31.65 12.15
N PHE A 344 -15.63 30.79 11.77
CA PHE A 344 -14.20 31.11 11.76
C PHE A 344 -13.72 31.74 10.45
N GLY A 345 -14.54 31.74 9.40
CA GLY A 345 -14.31 32.51 8.16
C GLY A 345 -13.08 32.15 7.33
N ASP A 346 -12.40 31.03 7.63
CA ASP A 346 -11.20 30.60 6.93
C ASP A 346 -11.57 29.89 5.61
N LYS A 347 -11.35 30.59 4.48
CA LYS A 347 -11.65 30.07 3.14
C LYS A 347 -10.73 28.92 2.73
N ASP A 348 -9.57 28.79 3.38
CA ASP A 348 -8.54 27.82 3.02
C ASP A 348 -8.52 26.60 3.96
N LEU A 349 -9.48 26.52 4.89
CA LEU A 349 -9.59 25.43 5.85
C LEU A 349 -9.71 24.07 5.16
N PHE A 350 -10.47 24.04 4.07
CA PHE A 350 -10.79 22.84 3.29
C PHE A 350 -9.96 22.83 2.02
N THR A 351 -8.65 22.60 2.17
CA THR A 351 -7.72 22.42 1.05
C THR A 351 -6.87 21.17 1.24
N PRO A 352 -6.76 20.29 0.22
CA PRO A 352 -5.91 19.11 0.31
C PRO A 352 -4.44 19.53 0.41
N SER A 353 -3.63 18.68 1.04
CA SER A 353 -2.20 18.95 1.21
C SER A 353 -1.48 18.90 -0.14
N PRO A 354 -0.43 19.72 -0.36
CA PRO A 354 0.32 19.71 -1.61
C PRO A 354 0.89 18.34 -1.96
N LYS A 355 1.30 17.55 -0.96
CA LYS A 355 1.87 16.21 -1.16
C LYS A 355 0.83 15.22 -1.70
N ILE A 356 -0.40 15.28 -1.20
CA ILE A 356 -1.49 14.42 -1.68
C ILE A 356 -1.96 14.85 -3.07
N VAL A 357 -2.00 16.15 -3.35
CA VAL A 357 -2.29 16.67 -4.70
C VAL A 357 -1.25 16.18 -5.71
N GLU A 358 0.04 16.28 -5.38
CA GLU A 358 1.14 15.78 -6.23
C GLU A 358 0.99 14.28 -6.53
N TYR A 359 0.75 13.48 -5.47
CA TYR A 359 0.51 12.05 -5.60
C TYR A 359 -0.70 11.74 -6.49
N TYR A 360 -1.84 12.39 -6.23
CA TYR A 360 -3.09 12.13 -6.94
C TYR A 360 -2.98 12.46 -8.43
N ILE A 361 -2.39 13.61 -8.78
CA ILE A 361 -2.17 14.01 -10.18
C ILE A 361 -1.29 12.97 -10.89
N ARG A 362 -0.18 12.55 -10.27
CA ARG A 362 0.69 11.50 -10.82
C ARG A 362 -0.07 10.20 -11.01
N TYR A 363 -0.78 9.74 -9.98
CA TYR A 363 -1.54 8.49 -10.00
C TYR A 363 -2.59 8.46 -11.11
N GLN A 364 -3.37 9.55 -11.29
CA GLN A 364 -4.38 9.64 -12.34
C GLN A 364 -3.77 9.66 -13.74
N ASN A 365 -2.65 10.36 -13.93
CA ASN A 365 -1.98 10.40 -15.23
C ASN A 365 -1.32 9.06 -15.59
N GLU A 366 -0.72 8.36 -14.62
CA GLU A 366 -0.24 6.99 -14.81
C GLU A 366 -1.39 6.06 -15.18
N LYS A 367 -2.52 6.14 -14.48
CA LYS A 367 -3.71 5.35 -14.79
C LYS A 367 -4.21 5.59 -16.22
N LYS A 368 -4.37 6.84 -16.65
CA LYS A 368 -4.80 7.18 -18.03
C LYS A 368 -3.89 6.53 -19.08
N LEU A 369 -2.58 6.56 -18.88
CA LEU A 369 -1.62 5.92 -19.76
C LEU A 369 -1.78 4.39 -19.76
N LEU A 370 -1.85 3.78 -18.58
CA LEU A 370 -1.98 2.33 -18.44
C LEU A 370 -3.29 1.82 -19.05
N ASP A 371 -4.40 2.52 -18.84
CA ASP A 371 -5.70 2.20 -19.41
C ASP A 371 -5.66 2.28 -20.94
N PHE A 372 -5.04 3.32 -21.50
CA PHE A 372 -4.86 3.46 -22.95
C PHE A 372 -4.08 2.27 -23.53
N VAL A 373 -2.92 1.95 -22.97
CA VAL A 373 -2.08 0.84 -23.47
C VAL A 373 -2.81 -0.50 -23.31
N ASN A 374 -3.42 -0.78 -22.16
CA ASN A 374 -4.14 -2.04 -21.94
C ASN A 374 -5.31 -2.25 -22.89
N GLN A 375 -6.10 -1.20 -23.16
CA GLN A 375 -7.28 -1.32 -24.00
C GLN A 375 -6.93 -1.37 -25.49
N LYS A 376 -5.90 -0.63 -25.92
CA LYS A 376 -5.62 -0.39 -27.35
C LYS A 376 -4.43 -1.14 -27.91
N PHE A 377 -3.47 -1.52 -27.07
CA PHE A 377 -2.20 -2.12 -27.50
C PHE A 377 -2.19 -3.67 -27.44
N ARG A 378 -3.27 -4.30 -26.95
CA ARG A 378 -3.40 -5.77 -26.96
C ARG A 378 -3.74 -6.27 -28.36
N PHE A 379 -3.03 -7.31 -28.81
CA PHE A 379 -3.14 -7.88 -30.16
C PHE A 379 -4.58 -8.27 -30.55
N GLU A 380 -5.36 -8.70 -29.56
CA GLU A 380 -6.77 -9.08 -29.65
C GLU A 380 -7.71 -7.93 -30.05
N ASN A 381 -7.28 -6.67 -29.94
CA ASN A 381 -8.08 -5.48 -30.27
C ASN A 381 -7.63 -4.77 -31.56
N LEU A 382 -6.59 -5.28 -32.25
CA LEU A 382 -5.97 -4.61 -33.40
C LEU A 382 -6.83 -4.62 -34.69
N TRP A 383 -7.89 -5.42 -34.74
CA TRP A 383 -8.75 -5.57 -35.92
C TRP A 383 -9.91 -4.55 -35.97
N TYR A 384 -10.05 -3.71 -34.93
CA TYR A 384 -10.99 -2.60 -34.92
C TYR A 384 -10.28 -1.28 -34.64
N THR A 385 -10.13 -0.45 -35.68
CA THR A 385 -9.73 0.95 -35.50
C THR A 385 -10.92 1.74 -34.96
N ALA A 386 -10.83 2.24 -33.74
CA ALA A 386 -11.81 3.18 -33.21
C ALA A 386 -11.39 4.62 -33.59
N PRO A 387 -12.33 5.54 -33.91
CA PRO A 387 -12.01 6.94 -34.18
C PRO A 387 -11.19 7.64 -33.08
N THR A 388 -11.27 7.13 -31.85
CA THR A 388 -10.56 7.59 -30.65
C THR A 388 -9.07 7.24 -30.62
N ASP A 389 -8.58 6.38 -31.51
CA ASP A 389 -7.18 5.92 -31.47
C ASP A 389 -6.18 7.06 -31.77
N LYS A 390 -6.67 8.20 -32.27
CA LYS A 390 -5.90 9.43 -32.56
C LYS A 390 -6.29 10.60 -31.65
N SER A 391 -7.10 10.40 -30.62
CA SER A 391 -7.51 11.50 -29.74
C SER A 391 -6.35 11.98 -28.88
N ILE A 392 -6.22 13.30 -28.73
CA ILE A 392 -5.28 13.90 -27.78
C ILE A 392 -5.74 13.53 -26.36
N MET A 393 -4.86 12.91 -25.59
CA MET A 393 -5.12 12.59 -24.19
C MET A 393 -5.08 13.86 -23.35
N ASP A 394 -6.16 14.12 -22.62
CA ASP A 394 -6.24 15.22 -21.66
C ASP A 394 -5.49 14.84 -20.37
N TRP A 395 -4.35 15.47 -20.14
CA TRP A 395 -3.51 15.29 -18.95
C TRP A 395 -3.94 16.15 -17.77
N SER A 396 -4.97 16.99 -17.93
CA SER A 396 -5.52 17.74 -16.80
C SER A 396 -6.17 16.77 -15.80
N VAL A 397 -5.93 17.02 -14.52
CA VAL A 397 -6.50 16.25 -13.42
C VAL A 397 -7.26 17.22 -12.54
N ASP A 398 -8.57 16.99 -12.42
CA ASP A 398 -9.39 17.77 -11.53
C ASP A 398 -9.19 17.31 -10.09
N ILE A 399 -8.93 18.27 -9.21
CA ILE A 399 -8.69 18.06 -7.78
C ILE A 399 -9.75 18.72 -6.91
N LYS A 400 -10.72 19.41 -7.53
CA LYS A 400 -11.76 20.12 -6.80
C LYS A 400 -12.89 19.16 -6.45
N ASP A 401 -13.40 19.35 -5.25
CA ASP A 401 -14.62 18.71 -4.79
C ASP A 401 -15.84 19.57 -5.19
N TYR A 402 -16.59 19.10 -6.20
CA TYR A 402 -17.82 19.74 -6.66
C TYR A 402 -19.08 19.20 -5.98
N PHE A 403 -18.92 18.31 -4.99
CA PHE A 403 -20.06 17.71 -4.34
C PHE A 403 -20.90 18.77 -3.60
N ASP A 404 -22.20 18.75 -3.84
CA ASP A 404 -23.14 19.67 -3.18
C ASP A 404 -23.50 19.16 -1.78
N TYR A 405 -22.73 19.61 -0.78
CA TYR A 405 -22.93 19.27 0.63
C TYR A 405 -24.30 19.67 1.18
N SER A 406 -25.02 20.61 0.54
CA SER A 406 -26.38 20.97 0.98
C SER A 406 -27.36 19.79 0.84
N LYS A 407 -27.13 18.91 -0.14
CA LYS A 407 -27.93 17.68 -0.33
C LYS A 407 -27.87 16.76 0.89
N LEU A 408 -26.78 16.79 1.66
CA LEU A 408 -26.59 15.89 2.80
C LEU A 408 -27.51 16.20 3.98
N SER A 409 -28.00 17.44 4.07
CA SER A 409 -28.95 17.87 5.10
C SER A 409 -30.36 17.29 4.93
N LYS A 410 -30.69 16.75 3.75
CA LYS A 410 -32.01 16.18 3.46
C LYS A 410 -32.18 14.82 4.15
N VAL A 411 -33.29 14.62 4.85
CA VAL A 411 -33.65 13.32 5.45
C VAL A 411 -33.82 12.28 4.33
N LEU A 412 -33.27 11.06 4.52
CA LEU A 412 -33.36 9.96 3.55
C LEU A 412 -34.57 9.07 3.80
N ILE A 413 -34.75 8.71 5.07
CA ILE A 413 -35.81 7.83 5.55
C ILE A 413 -36.65 8.66 6.53
N THR A 414 -37.94 8.81 6.26
CA THR A 414 -38.84 9.54 7.17
C THR A 414 -39.11 8.72 8.43
N ASP A 415 -39.56 9.36 9.50
CA ASP A 415 -39.92 8.66 10.73
C ASP A 415 -40.99 7.58 10.48
N ASP A 416 -41.98 7.88 9.64
CA ASP A 416 -43.01 6.92 9.22
C ASP A 416 -42.39 5.72 8.47
N GLU A 417 -41.44 5.96 7.55
CA GLU A 417 -40.73 4.90 6.83
C GLU A 417 -39.87 4.04 7.77
N CYS A 418 -39.22 4.63 8.77
CA CYS A 418 -38.48 3.90 9.80
C CYS A 418 -39.39 2.99 10.64
N GLU A 419 -40.54 3.50 11.11
CA GLU A 419 -41.51 2.68 11.85
C GLU A 419 -41.99 1.49 11.01
N LEU A 420 -42.27 1.73 9.73
CA LEU A 420 -42.69 0.69 8.79
C LEU A 420 -41.59 -0.35 8.53
N LEU A 421 -40.35 0.09 8.31
CA LEU A 421 -39.20 -0.80 8.14
C LEU A 421 -38.94 -1.64 9.39
N LYS A 422 -39.05 -1.03 10.58
CA LYS A 422 -38.87 -1.70 11.87
C LYS A 422 -39.91 -2.78 12.09
N LEU A 423 -41.20 -2.47 11.87
CA LEU A 423 -42.29 -3.45 11.91
C LEU A 423 -42.05 -4.62 10.94
N SER A 424 -41.48 -4.36 9.76
CA SER A 424 -41.15 -5.38 8.77
C SER A 424 -39.96 -6.28 9.16
N GLY A 425 -39.08 -5.80 10.04
CA GLY A 425 -37.92 -6.53 10.56
C GLY A 425 -38.26 -7.43 11.74
N GLU A 426 -39.08 -6.95 12.66
CA GLU A 426 -39.43 -7.65 13.91
C GLU A 426 -40.50 -8.75 13.73
N LEU A 427 -41.38 -8.62 12.73
CA LEU A 427 -42.52 -9.53 12.57
C LEU A 427 -42.28 -10.56 11.44
N GLU A 428 -41.80 -11.75 11.80
CA GLU A 428 -41.66 -12.91 10.91
C GLU A 428 -42.96 -13.23 10.12
N TYR A 429 -44.12 -12.97 10.72
CA TYR A 429 -45.46 -13.20 10.14
C TYR A 429 -45.81 -12.26 8.96
N LEU A 430 -45.22 -11.06 8.88
CA LEU A 430 -45.44 -10.14 7.75
C LEU A 430 -44.65 -10.53 6.48
N LYS A 431 -43.67 -11.45 6.58
CA LYS A 431 -43.02 -12.07 5.41
C LYS A 431 -44.00 -12.89 4.55
N ALA A 432 -45.12 -13.36 5.13
CA ALA A 432 -46.02 -14.31 4.50
C ALA A 432 -47.25 -13.69 3.80
N LYS A 433 -47.48 -12.37 3.94
CA LYS A 433 -48.55 -11.65 3.23
C LYS A 433 -47.97 -10.42 2.55
N ASN A 434 -47.73 -10.53 1.24
CA ASN A 434 -47.44 -9.46 0.27
C ASN A 434 -48.48 -8.31 0.31
N LYS A 435 -48.55 -7.56 1.41
CA LYS A 435 -49.40 -6.37 1.55
C LYS A 435 -48.61 -5.13 1.97
N PHE A 436 -47.30 -5.26 2.05
CA PHE A 436 -46.38 -4.16 2.30
C PHE A 436 -45.37 -4.12 1.16
N HIS A 437 -45.30 -2.99 0.45
CA HIS A 437 -44.37 -2.73 -0.65
C HIS A 437 -42.94 -2.51 -0.13
N LYS A 438 -42.45 -3.41 0.74
CA LYS A 438 -41.14 -3.33 1.39
C LYS A 438 -40.03 -3.19 0.35
N ASP A 439 -40.07 -4.03 -0.66
CA ASP A 439 -39.04 -4.08 -1.70
C ASP A 439 -39.05 -2.81 -2.57
N GLU A 440 -40.25 -2.24 -2.82
CA GLU A 440 -40.40 -0.96 -3.52
C GLU A 440 -39.86 0.20 -2.67
N LEU A 441 -40.18 0.26 -1.38
CA LEU A 441 -39.63 1.25 -0.46
C LEU A 441 -38.10 1.15 -0.34
N LEU A 442 -37.55 -0.07 -0.25
CA LEU A 442 -36.10 -0.28 -0.23
C LEU A 442 -35.45 0.14 -1.55
N GLN A 443 -36.12 -0.06 -2.69
CA GLN A 443 -35.66 0.42 -3.98
C GLN A 443 -35.70 1.95 -4.05
N GLU A 444 -36.80 2.59 -3.62
CA GLU A 444 -36.90 4.06 -3.53
C GLU A 444 -35.81 4.64 -2.62
N ILE A 445 -35.55 4.03 -1.46
CA ILE A 445 -34.47 4.45 -0.56
C ILE A 445 -33.11 4.31 -1.25
N SER A 446 -32.89 3.22 -2.00
CA SER A 446 -31.65 3.04 -2.79
C SER A 446 -31.48 4.16 -3.81
N GLU A 447 -32.55 4.57 -4.50
CA GLU A 447 -32.54 5.69 -5.45
C GLU A 447 -32.28 7.03 -4.74
N ARG A 448 -32.89 7.27 -3.57
CA ARG A 448 -32.65 8.46 -2.75
C ARG A 448 -31.20 8.53 -2.28
N ILE A 449 -30.61 7.39 -1.87
CA ILE A 449 -29.18 7.27 -1.53
C ILE A 449 -28.34 7.62 -2.76
N ALA A 450 -28.63 7.03 -3.92
CA ALA A 450 -27.90 7.30 -5.16
C ALA A 450 -27.95 8.78 -5.58
N GLN A 451 -29.11 9.43 -5.44
CA GLN A 451 -29.25 10.85 -5.74
C GLN A 451 -28.54 11.75 -4.72
N LYS A 452 -28.60 11.40 -3.43
CA LYS A 452 -28.03 12.20 -2.34
C LYS A 452 -26.50 12.10 -2.30
N TYR A 453 -25.97 10.92 -2.59
CA TYR A 453 -24.58 10.57 -2.37
C TYR A 453 -23.81 10.28 -3.67
N GLU A 454 -24.48 10.35 -4.83
CA GLU A 454 -23.88 10.12 -6.15
C GLU A 454 -23.19 8.74 -6.23
N THR A 455 -23.75 7.76 -5.50
CA THR A 455 -23.18 6.42 -5.31
C THR A 455 -24.28 5.37 -5.45
N GLN A 456 -24.12 4.43 -6.38
CA GLN A 456 -25.08 3.34 -6.56
C GLN A 456 -24.97 2.32 -5.43
N VAL A 457 -26.11 1.86 -4.94
CA VAL A 457 -26.19 0.91 -3.83
C VAL A 457 -27.21 -0.18 -4.09
N LYS A 458 -27.00 -1.32 -3.44
CA LYS A 458 -28.01 -2.37 -3.33
C LYS A 458 -28.36 -2.67 -1.90
N PHE A 459 -29.64 -2.89 -1.66
CA PHE A 459 -30.13 -3.41 -0.41
C PHE A 459 -29.42 -4.73 -0.08
N LYS A 460 -28.86 -4.81 1.13
CA LYS A 460 -28.15 -5.98 1.62
C LYS A 460 -28.95 -6.73 2.67
N SER A 461 -29.43 -6.01 3.69
CA SER A 461 -30.15 -6.62 4.80
C SER A 461 -30.94 -5.60 5.60
N LEU A 462 -31.94 -6.09 6.34
CA LEU A 462 -32.66 -5.36 7.38
C LEU A 462 -32.79 -6.30 8.56
N HIS A 463 -32.23 -5.91 9.70
CA HIS A 463 -32.12 -6.76 10.89
C HIS A 463 -32.03 -5.91 12.16
N CYS A 464 -32.19 -6.57 13.31
CA CYS A 464 -32.01 -5.97 14.63
C CYS A 464 -31.06 -6.87 15.42
N ASN A 465 -29.92 -6.35 15.87
CA ASN A 465 -28.88 -7.07 16.63
C ASN A 465 -28.12 -8.19 15.88
N GLU A 466 -28.03 -8.12 14.55
CA GLU A 466 -27.09 -8.92 13.76
C GLU A 466 -26.02 -8.01 13.18
N GLU A 467 -24.81 -8.51 12.95
CA GLU A 467 -23.74 -7.74 12.33
C GLU A 467 -23.63 -8.17 10.85
N VAL A 468 -23.94 -7.25 9.94
CA VAL A 468 -23.82 -7.49 8.50
C VAL A 468 -22.88 -6.46 7.89
N GLU A 469 -21.67 -6.91 7.58
CA GLU A 469 -20.66 -6.08 6.93
C GLU A 469 -20.73 -6.16 5.40
N CYS A 470 -20.54 -5.02 4.76
CA CYS A 470 -20.28 -4.92 3.33
C CYS A 470 -18.80 -5.21 3.06
N LYS A 471 -18.47 -5.90 1.96
CA LYS A 471 -17.08 -6.24 1.60
C LYS A 471 -16.16 -5.04 1.36
N ARG A 472 -16.71 -3.87 1.04
CA ARG A 472 -15.97 -2.63 0.77
C ARG A 472 -16.52 -1.46 1.56
N SER A 473 -17.71 -1.02 1.21
CA SER A 473 -18.40 0.11 1.83
C SER A 473 -19.91 -0.10 1.78
N GLY A 474 -20.60 0.44 2.78
CA GLY A 474 -22.05 0.36 2.87
C GLY A 474 -22.64 1.46 3.71
N PHE A 475 -23.94 1.64 3.55
CA PHE A 475 -24.77 2.54 4.31
C PHE A 475 -25.59 1.74 5.31
N THR A 476 -25.26 1.89 6.58
CA THR A 476 -26.05 1.35 7.69
C THR A 476 -26.82 2.49 8.31
N PHE A 477 -28.13 2.52 8.08
CA PHE A 477 -29.01 3.51 8.69
C PHE A 477 -29.74 2.89 9.87
N SER A 478 -29.73 3.59 11.01
CA SER A 478 -30.63 3.27 12.11
C SER A 478 -32.07 3.52 11.69
N ILE A 479 -32.94 2.57 12.05
CA ILE A 479 -34.39 2.68 11.94
C ILE A 479 -35.05 2.72 13.33
N GLU A 480 -34.27 3.03 14.36
CA GLU A 480 -34.78 3.32 15.69
C GLU A 480 -35.43 4.69 15.75
N ARG A 481 -36.47 4.83 16.58
CA ARG A 481 -37.27 6.06 16.65
C ARG A 481 -36.46 7.32 16.95
N GLU A 482 -35.43 7.22 17.80
CA GLU A 482 -34.62 8.38 18.20
C GLU A 482 -33.46 8.68 17.25
N THR A 483 -33.08 7.73 16.40
CA THR A 483 -31.92 7.84 15.50
C THR A 483 -32.28 7.52 14.04
N CYS A 484 -33.57 7.61 13.69
CA CYS A 484 -34.07 7.29 12.37
C CYS A 484 -33.27 8.03 11.28
N SER A 485 -32.93 7.32 10.21
CA SER A 485 -32.15 7.83 9.08
C SER A 485 -30.71 8.26 9.42
N SER A 486 -30.24 8.09 10.65
CA SER A 486 -28.85 8.39 11.03
C SER A 486 -27.94 7.25 10.59
N LEU A 487 -26.77 7.61 10.06
CA LEU A 487 -25.73 6.61 9.78
C LEU A 487 -25.09 6.13 11.07
N VAL A 488 -24.99 4.82 11.19
CA VAL A 488 -24.45 4.15 12.37
C VAL A 488 -23.39 3.12 11.96
N ASN A 489 -22.56 2.73 12.92
CA ASN A 489 -21.58 1.67 12.73
C ASN A 489 -22.31 0.32 12.54
N PRO A 490 -21.78 -0.62 11.73
CA PRO A 490 -22.28 -2.00 11.63
C PRO A 490 -22.59 -2.69 12.97
N SER A 491 -21.84 -2.42 14.04
CA SER A 491 -22.06 -3.00 15.37
C SER A 491 -23.10 -2.25 16.23
N PHE A 492 -23.99 -1.46 15.63
CA PHE A 492 -25.02 -0.71 16.34
C PHE A 492 -26.04 -1.64 17.02
N PRO A 493 -26.32 -1.48 18.34
CA PRO A 493 -27.15 -2.41 19.12
C PRO A 493 -28.67 -2.23 18.92
N GLY A 494 -29.10 -1.86 17.71
CA GLY A 494 -30.51 -1.60 17.38
C GLY A 494 -30.90 -2.12 16.00
N CYS A 495 -32.11 -1.79 15.57
CA CYS A 495 -32.60 -2.12 14.24
C CYS A 495 -31.94 -1.23 13.18
N VAL A 496 -31.43 -1.84 12.11
CA VAL A 496 -30.76 -1.15 11.01
C VAL A 496 -31.21 -1.67 9.65
N VAL A 497 -31.07 -0.81 8.65
CA VAL A 497 -31.15 -1.17 7.23
C VAL A 497 -29.78 -0.93 6.59
N VAL A 498 -29.28 -1.95 5.87
CA VAL A 498 -27.95 -1.96 5.26
C VAL A 498 -28.06 -1.98 3.76
N PHE A 499 -27.38 -1.04 3.10
CA PHE A 499 -27.17 -1.00 1.67
C PHE A 499 -25.66 -1.09 1.38
N CYS A 500 -25.23 -1.96 0.48
CA CYS A 500 -23.81 -2.04 0.10
C CYS A 500 -23.59 -1.37 -1.26
N ASN A 501 -22.42 -0.77 -1.45
CA ASN A 501 -21.98 -0.37 -2.77
C ASN A 501 -21.80 -1.61 -3.65
N GLU A 502 -22.23 -1.53 -4.89
CA GLU A 502 -21.82 -2.50 -5.90
C GLU A 502 -20.55 -2.01 -6.54
N ASP A 503 -19.43 -2.66 -6.23
CA ASP A 503 -18.26 -2.84 -7.08
C ASP A 503 -17.28 -3.83 -6.42
#